data_AF-A0A7K7RPE0-F1
#
_entry.id   AF-A0A7K7RPE0-F1
#
_cell.length_a   1.000
_cell.length_b   1.000
_cell.length_c   1.000
_cell.angle_alpha   90.00
_cell.angle_beta   90.00
_cell.angle_gamma   90.00
#
_symmetry.space_group_name_H-M   'P 1'
#
loop_
_entity.id
_entity.type
_entity.pdbx_description
1 polymer ?
#
loop_
_entity_poly.entity_id
_entity_poly.type
_entity_poly.pdbx_seq_one_letter_code
_entity_poly.pdbx_strand_id
1 'polypeptide(L)'
;RNLKESVQDGVSSMAGFLEKLSPLGGGLQPPRLYEDPASLRKALRRELDSLRLQLSPYVDEVHQQVGRQLDELRQQLRPLTEELLDQVSLRARELRRHLVPSREVAAQLLGGADELQRFVAHYGDKIAFHTEQVKDIFQPYAERLLSEIHRNVQELHRGVAPHARASPEQLNQHIQELSAKLTRNARDLHRQIQRNLEQLKAKLSLYPGGAAAPAGRSREALAREVQRRVEEFRRDT
;
A
#
# COMPACT_ATOMS: atom_id res chain seq x y z
N ARG A 1 39.21 -18.19 45.84
CA ARG A 1 39.34 -18.01 44.37
C ARG A 1 37.94 -17.79 43.82
N ASN A 2 37.75 -16.68 43.11
CA ASN A 2 36.49 -15.95 42.98
C ASN A 2 35.50 -16.60 41.99
N LEU A 3 34.29 -16.95 42.46
CA LEU A 3 33.15 -17.26 41.59
C LEU A 3 32.56 -16.00 40.92
N LYS A 4 32.92 -14.81 41.40
CA LYS A 4 32.38 -13.52 40.92
C LYS A 4 33.01 -13.05 39.60
N GLU A 5 34.25 -13.47 39.30
CA GLU A 5 34.94 -13.15 38.03
C GLU A 5 34.37 -13.95 36.85
N SER A 6 34.02 -15.23 37.04
CA SER A 6 33.55 -16.10 35.95
C SER A 6 32.19 -15.69 35.36
N VAL A 7 31.32 -15.03 36.14
CA VAL A 7 30.03 -14.52 35.63
C VAL A 7 30.23 -13.22 34.85
N GLN A 8 31.19 -12.40 35.27
CA GLN A 8 31.49 -11.13 34.62
C GLN A 8 32.15 -11.34 33.24
N ASP A 9 33.01 -12.36 33.12
CA ASP A 9 33.59 -12.79 31.85
C ASP A 9 32.55 -13.36 30.89
N GLY A 10 31.54 -14.09 31.39
CA GLY A 10 30.43 -14.60 30.59
C GLY A 10 29.56 -13.48 29.98
N VAL A 11 29.29 -12.42 30.76
CA VAL A 11 28.50 -11.27 30.32
C VAL A 11 29.29 -10.38 29.36
N SER A 12 30.59 -10.18 29.58
CA SER A 12 31.48 -9.48 28.64
C SER A 12 31.65 -10.25 27.32
N SER A 13 31.69 -11.58 27.36
CA SER A 13 31.77 -12.41 26.16
C SER A 13 30.46 -12.39 25.34
N MET A 14 29.30 -12.33 26.01
CA MET A 14 28.01 -12.10 25.36
C MET A 14 27.88 -10.69 24.76
N ALA A 15 28.35 -9.66 25.46
CA ALA A 15 28.36 -8.29 24.96
C ALA A 15 29.25 -8.14 23.71
N GLY A 16 30.44 -8.76 23.72
CA GLY A 16 31.33 -8.80 22.55
C GLY A 16 30.80 -9.65 21.38
N PHE A 17 29.96 -10.65 21.65
CA PHE A 17 29.30 -11.43 20.60
C PHE A 17 28.15 -10.63 19.95
N LEU A 18 27.39 -9.86 20.73
CA LEU A 18 26.35 -8.97 20.22
C LEU A 18 26.93 -7.79 19.42
N GLU A 19 28.09 -7.28 19.84
CA GLU A 19 28.82 -6.23 19.11
C GLU A 19 29.38 -6.76 17.77
N LYS A 20 29.80 -8.03 17.73
CA LYS A 20 30.26 -8.71 16.50
C LYS A 20 29.14 -9.19 15.56
N LEU A 21 27.87 -9.10 15.97
CA LEU A 21 26.70 -9.24 15.08
C LEU A 21 26.32 -7.93 14.39
N SER A 22 27.07 -6.85 14.62
CA SER A 22 26.99 -5.64 13.80
C SER A 22 28.06 -5.69 12.71
N PRO A 23 27.73 -6.29 11.55
CA PRO A 23 27.55 -5.44 10.39
C PRO A 23 26.36 -5.89 9.52
N LEU A 24 25.14 -5.51 9.94
CA LEU A 24 23.98 -5.38 9.05
C LEU A 24 23.43 -3.94 9.04
N GLY A 25 24.25 -2.98 9.47
CA GLY A 25 24.01 -1.54 9.37
C GLY A 25 24.55 -0.91 8.07
N GLY A 26 24.89 -1.72 7.08
CA GLY A 26 25.39 -1.27 5.78
C GLY A 26 24.30 -1.28 4.72
N GLY A 27 23.60 -0.15 4.56
CA GLY A 27 23.24 0.33 3.23
C GLY A 27 22.31 -0.53 2.37
N LEU A 28 21.35 -1.24 2.96
CA LEU A 28 20.09 -1.50 2.26
C LEU A 28 18.99 -0.85 3.07
N GLN A 29 18.87 0.48 2.92
CA GLN A 29 17.51 1.02 2.90
C GLN A 29 16.81 0.17 1.82
N PRO A 30 15.81 -0.68 2.14
CA PRO A 30 14.86 -1.04 1.09
C PRO A 30 14.46 0.30 0.49
N PRO A 31 14.43 0.46 -0.85
CA PRO A 31 14.11 1.76 -1.41
C PRO A 31 12.82 2.14 -0.71
N ARG A 32 12.87 3.23 0.08
CA ARG A 32 11.68 3.83 0.67
C ARG A 32 10.97 4.44 -0.52
N LEU A 33 10.45 3.58 -1.38
CA LEU A 33 9.28 3.78 -2.16
C LEU A 33 8.17 3.85 -1.11
N TYR A 34 8.13 4.97 -0.39
CA TYR A 34 6.86 5.57 -0.04
C TYR A 34 6.22 5.87 -1.40
N GLU A 35 5.64 4.84 -1.99
CA GLU A 35 4.82 4.98 -3.17
C GLU A 35 3.47 5.45 -2.66
N ASP A 36 3.43 6.77 -2.49
CA ASP A 36 2.22 7.61 -2.51
C ASP A 36 1.21 7.02 -3.50
N PRO A 37 -0.10 7.04 -3.25
CA PRO A 37 -1.11 6.70 -4.24
C PRO A 37 -0.99 7.48 -5.57
N ALA A 38 -0.22 8.57 -5.62
CA ALA A 38 0.26 9.19 -6.86
C ALA A 38 1.23 8.32 -7.70
N SER A 39 1.73 7.21 -7.17
CA SER A 39 2.68 6.28 -7.79
C SER A 39 2.09 5.61 -9.01
N LEU A 40 0.84 5.14 -8.94
CA LEU A 40 0.12 4.63 -10.11
C LEU A 40 0.00 5.71 -11.18
N ARG A 41 -0.42 6.91 -10.81
CA ARG A 41 -0.52 8.04 -11.75
C ARG A 41 0.82 8.37 -12.40
N LYS A 42 1.92 8.35 -11.63
CA LYS A 42 3.28 8.60 -12.12
C LYS A 42 3.75 7.47 -13.04
N ALA A 43 3.46 6.22 -12.70
CA ALA A 43 3.79 5.05 -13.50
C ALA A 43 3.02 5.05 -14.82
N LEU A 44 1.70 5.28 -14.79
CA LEU A 44 0.87 5.47 -15.98
C LEU A 44 1.46 6.55 -16.89
N ARG A 45 1.76 7.74 -16.34
CA ARG A 45 2.36 8.83 -17.12
C ARG A 45 3.69 8.42 -17.77
N ARG A 46 4.56 7.77 -17.01
CA ARG A 46 5.87 7.29 -17.51
C ARG A 46 5.72 6.32 -18.67
N GLU A 47 4.81 5.35 -18.57
CA GLU A 47 4.65 4.34 -19.62
C GLU A 47 4.03 4.94 -20.90
N LEU A 48 3.11 5.89 -20.76
CA LEU A 48 2.54 6.62 -21.90
C LEU A 48 3.59 7.50 -22.59
N ASP A 49 4.41 8.22 -21.82
CA ASP A 49 5.50 9.03 -22.35
C ASP A 49 6.55 8.14 -23.06
N SER A 50 6.83 6.95 -22.51
CA SER A 50 7.73 5.96 -23.12
C SER A 50 7.19 5.46 -24.46
N LEU A 51 5.91 5.10 -24.54
CA LEU A 51 5.30 4.63 -25.79
C LEU A 51 5.35 5.72 -26.87
N ARG A 52 5.09 6.99 -26.49
CA ARG A 52 5.20 8.12 -27.41
C ARG A 52 6.60 8.23 -28.03
N LEU A 53 7.65 8.06 -27.23
CA LEU A 53 9.04 8.09 -27.71
C LEU A 53 9.36 6.91 -28.61
N GLN A 54 8.88 5.70 -28.28
CA GLN A 54 9.10 4.50 -29.10
C GLN A 54 8.41 4.58 -30.46
N LEU A 55 7.23 5.20 -30.51
CA LEU A 55 6.51 5.39 -31.78
C LEU A 55 7.05 6.56 -32.60
N SER A 56 7.73 7.54 -31.98
CA SER A 56 8.24 8.76 -32.63
C SER A 56 9.02 8.57 -33.94
N PRO A 57 9.87 7.54 -34.14
CA PRO A 57 10.63 7.36 -35.38
C PRO A 57 9.78 6.96 -36.59
N TYR A 58 8.53 6.54 -36.35
CA TYR A 58 7.70 5.92 -37.37
C TYR A 58 6.57 6.83 -37.87
N VAL A 59 6.54 8.11 -37.46
CA VAL A 59 5.37 8.99 -37.67
C VAL A 59 5.69 10.49 -37.72
N ASP A 60 5.36 11.15 -38.84
CA ASP A 60 5.40 12.62 -38.97
C ASP A 60 4.02 13.27 -38.72
N GLU A 61 2.98 12.92 -39.49
CA GLU A 61 1.61 13.48 -39.34
C GLU A 61 0.80 12.79 -38.21
N VAL A 62 1.16 11.56 -37.90
CA VAL A 62 0.45 10.67 -36.98
C VAL A 62 0.95 10.87 -35.55
N HIS A 63 2.09 11.55 -35.36
CA HIS A 63 2.62 11.89 -34.04
C HIS A 63 1.66 12.75 -33.22
N GLN A 64 0.93 13.68 -33.87
CA GLN A 64 -0.14 14.42 -33.23
C GLN A 64 -1.33 13.52 -32.87
N GLN A 65 -1.67 12.55 -33.72
CA GLN A 65 -2.79 11.63 -33.47
C GLN A 65 -2.48 10.64 -32.34
N VAL A 66 -1.30 10.03 -32.34
CA VAL A 66 -0.79 9.18 -31.25
C VAL A 66 -0.72 9.99 -29.96
N GLY A 67 -0.19 11.22 -30.01
CA GLY A 67 -0.19 12.13 -28.86
C GLY A 67 -1.59 12.35 -28.30
N ARG A 68 -2.57 12.68 -29.16
CA ARG A 68 -3.97 12.86 -28.77
C ARG A 68 -4.58 11.60 -28.14
N GLN A 69 -4.38 10.42 -28.75
CA GLN A 69 -4.91 9.16 -28.23
C GLN A 69 -4.27 8.75 -26.90
N LEU A 70 -2.97 9.02 -26.71
CA LEU A 70 -2.30 8.79 -25.43
C LEU A 70 -2.76 9.77 -24.36
N ASP A 71 -3.02 11.02 -24.72
CA ASP A 71 -3.60 12.01 -23.82
C ASP A 71 -5.05 11.65 -23.45
N GLU A 72 -5.86 11.16 -24.39
CA GLU A 72 -7.20 10.64 -24.13
C GLU A 72 -7.17 9.46 -23.16
N LEU A 73 -6.32 8.46 -23.42
CA LEU A 73 -6.07 7.34 -22.52
C LEU A 73 -5.68 7.82 -21.11
N ARG A 74 -4.81 8.83 -21.03
CA ARG A 74 -4.43 9.44 -19.74
C ARG A 74 -5.63 10.10 -19.03
N GLN A 75 -6.47 10.83 -19.76
CA GLN A 75 -7.66 11.48 -19.18
C GLN A 75 -8.71 10.46 -18.73
N GLN A 76 -8.89 9.36 -19.47
CA GLN A 76 -9.80 8.27 -19.10
C GLN A 76 -9.33 7.52 -17.85
N LEU A 77 -8.01 7.32 -17.67
CA LEU A 77 -7.47 6.65 -16.48
C LEU A 77 -7.35 7.56 -15.25
N ARG A 78 -7.34 8.89 -15.43
CA ARG A 78 -7.25 9.85 -14.34
C ARG A 78 -8.36 9.70 -13.27
N PRO A 79 -9.66 9.70 -13.61
CA PRO A 79 -10.73 9.62 -12.61
C PRO A 79 -10.67 8.33 -11.79
N LEU A 80 -10.19 7.23 -12.37
CA LEU A 80 -9.97 5.98 -11.62
C LEU A 80 -8.93 6.22 -10.52
N THR A 81 -7.76 6.78 -10.85
CA THR A 81 -6.72 7.03 -9.85
C THR A 81 -7.15 8.01 -8.75
N GLU A 82 -8.01 8.98 -9.09
CA GLU A 82 -8.61 9.91 -8.12
C GLU A 82 -9.64 9.19 -7.21
N GLU A 83 -10.49 8.34 -7.78
CA GLU A 83 -11.43 7.50 -7.01
C GLU A 83 -10.69 6.60 -6.00
N LEU A 84 -9.54 6.04 -6.38
CA LEU A 84 -8.74 5.22 -5.46
C LEU A 84 -8.25 6.01 -4.26
N LEU A 85 -7.67 7.19 -4.50
CA LEU A 85 -7.17 8.10 -3.47
C LEU A 85 -8.27 8.44 -2.45
N ASP A 86 -9.47 8.71 -2.96
CA ASP A 86 -10.64 9.02 -2.14
C ASP A 86 -11.11 7.80 -1.35
N GLN A 87 -11.13 6.61 -1.96
CA GLN A 87 -11.47 5.36 -1.27
C GLN A 87 -10.48 5.03 -0.16
N VAL A 88 -9.16 5.08 -0.42
CA VAL A 88 -8.13 4.85 0.61
C VAL A 88 -8.30 5.82 1.78
N SER A 89 -8.53 7.11 1.47
CA SER A 89 -8.75 8.14 2.48
C SER A 89 -10.04 7.91 3.27
N LEU A 90 -11.12 7.49 2.62
CA LEU A 90 -12.39 7.15 3.26
C LEU A 90 -12.23 5.93 4.18
N ARG A 91 -11.65 4.84 3.69
CA ARG A 91 -11.45 3.60 4.47
C ARG A 91 -10.53 3.80 5.66
N ALA A 92 -9.47 4.61 5.52
CA ALA A 92 -8.64 5.01 6.65
C ALA A 92 -9.48 5.74 7.73
N ARG A 93 -10.33 6.69 7.33
CA ARG A 93 -11.19 7.40 8.30
C ARG A 93 -12.18 6.47 9.00
N GLU A 94 -12.78 5.53 8.26
CA GLU A 94 -13.71 4.54 8.80
C GLU A 94 -13.00 3.59 9.78
N LEU A 95 -11.86 3.01 9.39
CA LEU A 95 -11.03 2.16 10.26
C LEU A 95 -10.71 2.88 11.57
N ARG A 96 -10.25 4.13 11.50
CA ARG A 96 -9.98 4.93 12.71
C ARG A 96 -11.22 5.07 13.58
N ARG A 97 -12.37 5.41 13.00
CA ARG A 97 -13.62 5.61 13.74
C ARG A 97 -14.09 4.32 14.42
N HIS A 98 -13.98 3.19 13.74
CA HIS A 98 -14.44 1.91 14.27
C HIS A 98 -13.49 1.30 15.30
N LEU A 99 -12.19 1.50 15.13
CA LEU A 99 -11.19 0.88 15.98
C LEU A 99 -10.88 1.70 17.24
N VAL A 100 -11.09 3.02 17.25
CA VAL A 100 -10.94 3.79 18.51
C VAL A 100 -11.98 3.31 19.56
N PRO A 101 -11.55 2.81 20.74
CA PRO A 101 -12.47 2.30 21.75
C PRO A 101 -13.30 3.43 22.40
N SER A 102 -14.57 3.14 22.68
CA SER A 102 -15.44 4.04 23.44
C SER A 102 -14.98 4.16 24.90
N ARG A 103 -15.52 5.15 25.62
CA ARG A 103 -15.16 5.39 27.03
C ARG A 103 -15.65 4.25 27.93
N GLU A 104 -16.82 3.68 27.64
CA GLU A 104 -17.36 2.54 28.38
C GLU A 104 -16.51 1.29 28.18
N VAL A 105 -16.11 1.00 26.94
CA VAL A 105 -15.26 -0.15 26.61
C VAL A 105 -13.88 -0.02 27.27
N ALA A 106 -13.32 1.19 27.31
CA ALA A 106 -12.07 1.44 28.03
C ALA A 106 -12.21 1.33 29.56
N ALA A 107 -13.40 1.54 30.13
CA ALA A 107 -13.64 1.35 31.55
C ALA A 107 -13.72 -0.13 31.92
N GLN A 108 -14.12 -1.02 31.00
CA GLN A 108 -14.08 -2.47 31.21
C GLN A 108 -12.65 -3.01 31.40
N LEU A 109 -11.63 -2.28 30.95
CA LEU A 109 -10.21 -2.58 31.24
C LEU A 109 -9.85 -2.48 32.73
N LEU A 110 -10.71 -1.86 33.54
CA LEU A 110 -10.54 -1.75 35.00
C LEU A 110 -11.06 -3.00 35.75
N GLY A 111 -11.72 -3.93 35.06
CA GLY A 111 -12.43 -5.04 35.68
C GLY A 111 -11.55 -6.15 36.26
N GLY A 112 -10.28 -6.25 35.84
CA GLY A 112 -9.38 -7.32 36.25
C GLY A 112 -8.69 -7.99 35.05
N ALA A 113 -7.94 -9.07 35.31
CA ALA A 113 -7.20 -9.81 34.28
C ALA A 113 -8.14 -10.52 33.29
N ASP A 114 -9.26 -11.07 33.76
CA ASP A 114 -10.24 -11.78 32.93
C ASP A 114 -10.97 -10.83 31.99
N GLU A 115 -11.35 -9.64 32.47
CA GLU A 115 -11.99 -8.59 31.68
C GLU A 115 -11.03 -8.02 30.64
N LEU A 116 -9.75 -7.85 31.00
CA LEU A 116 -8.71 -7.46 30.04
C LEU A 116 -8.54 -8.52 28.95
N GLN A 117 -8.52 -9.81 29.30
CA GLN A 117 -8.41 -10.89 28.33
C GLN A 117 -9.60 -10.91 27.36
N ARG A 118 -10.84 -10.79 27.87
CA ARG A 118 -12.05 -10.71 27.04
C ARG A 118 -12.03 -9.49 26.13
N PHE A 119 -11.57 -8.34 26.63
CA PHE A 119 -11.41 -7.13 25.83
C PHE A 119 -10.41 -7.34 24.69
N VAL A 120 -9.22 -7.88 24.97
CA VAL A 120 -8.17 -8.08 23.96
C VAL A 120 -8.66 -9.02 22.86
N ALA A 121 -9.33 -10.12 23.21
CA ALA A 121 -9.93 -11.03 22.24
C ALA A 121 -10.96 -10.33 21.36
N HIS A 122 -11.96 -9.68 21.98
CA HIS A 122 -13.02 -8.97 21.25
C HIS A 122 -12.48 -7.83 20.37
N TYR A 123 -11.47 -7.11 20.84
CA TYR A 123 -10.84 -6.03 20.10
C TYR A 123 -10.00 -6.57 18.92
N GLY A 124 -9.33 -7.70 19.09
CA GLY A 124 -8.67 -8.43 18.01
C GLY A 124 -9.64 -8.85 16.91
N ASP A 125 -10.79 -9.41 17.29
CA ASP A 125 -11.87 -9.77 16.35
C ASP A 125 -12.38 -8.54 15.59
N LYS A 126 -12.54 -7.41 16.30
CA LYS A 126 -12.97 -6.14 15.70
C LYS A 126 -11.96 -5.58 14.71
N ILE A 127 -10.66 -5.65 15.02
CA ILE A 127 -9.59 -5.28 14.09
C ILE A 127 -9.70 -6.16 12.83
N ALA A 128 -9.72 -7.48 13.01
CA ALA A 128 -9.80 -8.43 11.90
C ALA A 128 -11.02 -8.14 11.02
N PHE A 129 -12.21 -8.04 11.61
CA PHE A 129 -13.45 -7.75 10.91
C PHE A 129 -13.38 -6.49 10.04
N HIS A 130 -13.00 -5.34 10.62
CA HIS A 130 -12.98 -4.09 9.86
C HIS A 130 -11.85 -4.04 8.82
N THR A 131 -10.72 -4.72 9.06
CA THR A 131 -9.68 -4.84 8.03
C THR A 131 -10.11 -5.71 6.86
N GLU A 132 -10.81 -6.83 7.09
CA GLU A 132 -11.36 -7.63 5.98
C GLU A 132 -12.43 -6.84 5.21
N GLN A 133 -13.29 -6.07 5.89
CA GLN A 133 -14.27 -5.23 5.18
C GLN A 133 -13.60 -4.22 4.23
N VAL A 134 -12.47 -3.65 4.62
CA VAL A 134 -11.71 -2.74 3.74
C VAL A 134 -11.11 -3.49 2.56
N LYS A 135 -10.64 -4.71 2.78
CA LYS A 135 -10.07 -5.59 1.76
C LYS A 135 -11.05 -5.92 0.65
N ASP A 136 -12.27 -6.27 1.02
CA ASP A 136 -13.35 -6.67 0.11
C ASP A 136 -13.74 -5.54 -0.88
N ILE A 137 -13.44 -4.30 -0.53
CA ILE A 137 -13.79 -3.12 -1.33
C ILE A 137 -12.72 -2.80 -2.38
N PHE A 138 -11.47 -3.17 -2.14
CA PHE A 138 -10.37 -2.93 -3.08
C PHE A 138 -10.29 -3.98 -4.19
N GLN A 139 -10.84 -5.18 -3.98
CA GLN A 139 -10.94 -6.22 -5.01
C GLN A 139 -11.71 -5.75 -6.26
N PRO A 140 -13.00 -5.33 -6.17
CA PRO A 140 -13.77 -4.91 -7.33
C PRO A 140 -13.18 -3.65 -8.01
N TYR A 141 -12.49 -2.80 -7.24
CA TYR A 141 -11.78 -1.65 -7.80
C TYR A 141 -10.63 -2.08 -8.73
N ALA A 142 -9.82 -3.07 -8.31
CA ALA A 142 -8.73 -3.58 -9.13
C ALA A 142 -9.24 -4.25 -10.42
N GLU A 143 -10.35 -5.00 -10.33
CA GLU A 143 -11.01 -5.60 -11.50
C GLU A 143 -11.52 -4.54 -12.48
N ARG A 144 -12.14 -3.47 -11.98
CA ARG A 144 -12.57 -2.32 -12.79
C ARG A 144 -11.38 -1.65 -13.47
N LEU A 145 -10.31 -1.36 -12.73
CA LEU A 145 -9.10 -0.73 -13.29
C LEU A 145 -8.48 -1.57 -14.42
N LEU A 146 -8.40 -2.89 -14.26
CA LEU A 146 -7.92 -3.79 -15.30
C LEU A 146 -8.81 -3.78 -16.54
N SER A 147 -10.13 -3.75 -16.34
CA SER A 147 -11.12 -3.71 -17.43
C SER A 147 -11.01 -2.41 -18.23
N GLU A 148 -10.88 -1.27 -17.54
CA GLU A 148 -10.72 0.04 -18.17
C GLU A 148 -9.36 0.17 -18.89
N ILE A 149 -8.26 -0.35 -18.32
CA ILE A 149 -6.97 -0.43 -19.02
C ILE A 149 -7.13 -1.20 -20.33
N HIS A 150 -7.75 -2.39 -20.29
CA HIS A 150 -7.92 -3.21 -21.48
C HIS A 150 -8.77 -2.49 -22.54
N ARG A 151 -9.88 -1.90 -22.13
CA ARG A 151 -10.75 -1.11 -23.01
C ARG A 151 -10.00 0.03 -23.67
N ASN A 152 -9.31 0.87 -22.89
CA ASN A 152 -8.68 2.07 -23.42
C ASN A 152 -7.46 1.74 -24.30
N VAL A 153 -6.75 0.63 -24.04
CA VAL A 153 -5.70 0.12 -24.94
C VAL A 153 -6.28 -0.34 -26.29
N GLN A 154 -7.46 -0.96 -26.29
CA GLN A 154 -8.15 -1.34 -27.53
C GLN A 154 -8.61 -0.11 -28.32
N GLU A 155 -9.10 0.92 -27.64
CA GLU A 155 -9.45 2.22 -28.24
C GLU A 155 -8.20 2.88 -28.85
N LEU A 156 -7.07 2.90 -28.13
CA LEU A 156 -5.78 3.39 -28.63
C LEU A 156 -5.34 2.64 -29.91
N HIS A 157 -5.44 1.31 -29.92
CA HIS A 157 -5.09 0.52 -31.10
C HIS A 157 -5.96 0.90 -32.32
N ARG A 158 -7.28 1.00 -32.13
CA ARG A 158 -8.21 1.40 -33.20
C ARG A 158 -7.96 2.82 -33.71
N GLY A 159 -7.59 3.73 -32.81
CA GLY A 159 -7.31 5.13 -33.15
C GLY A 159 -5.95 5.35 -33.84
N VAL A 160 -4.98 4.45 -33.65
CA VAL A 160 -3.63 4.59 -34.22
C VAL A 160 -3.43 3.72 -35.46
N ALA A 161 -4.01 2.52 -35.52
CA ALA A 161 -3.78 1.56 -36.61
C ALA A 161 -4.07 2.09 -38.03
N PRO A 162 -5.17 2.82 -38.30
CA PRO A 162 -5.46 3.34 -39.64
C PRO A 162 -4.47 4.42 -40.11
N HIS A 163 -3.67 4.95 -39.20
CA HIS A 163 -2.80 6.09 -39.46
C HIS A 163 -1.32 5.71 -39.34
N ALA A 164 -0.96 4.57 -38.73
CA ALA A 164 0.43 4.19 -38.54
C ALA A 164 1.15 3.88 -39.88
N ARG A 165 2.37 4.42 -40.05
CA ARG A 165 3.30 4.00 -41.12
C ARG A 165 4.15 2.79 -40.73
N ALA A 166 4.19 2.43 -39.44
CA ALA A 166 4.81 1.22 -38.94
C ALA A 166 4.07 -0.03 -39.44
N SER A 167 4.75 -1.19 -39.47
CA SER A 167 4.06 -2.42 -39.82
C SER A 167 2.98 -2.76 -38.77
N PRO A 168 1.87 -3.42 -39.16
CA PRO A 168 0.85 -3.86 -38.20
C PRO A 168 1.42 -4.66 -37.03
N GLU A 169 2.45 -5.47 -37.28
CA GLU A 169 3.13 -6.28 -36.27
C GLU A 169 3.90 -5.40 -35.27
N GLN A 170 4.65 -4.40 -35.74
CA GLN A 170 5.41 -3.48 -34.89
C GLN A 170 4.49 -2.62 -34.02
N LEU A 171 3.41 -2.10 -34.60
CA LEU A 171 2.41 -1.33 -33.85
C LEU A 171 1.75 -2.19 -32.77
N ASN A 172 1.33 -3.40 -33.13
CA ASN A 172 0.75 -4.35 -32.19
C ASN A 172 1.71 -4.67 -31.06
N GLN A 173 2.98 -4.93 -31.36
CA GLN A 173 3.99 -5.21 -30.35
C GLN A 173 4.07 -4.07 -29.31
N HIS A 174 4.23 -2.83 -29.73
CA HIS A 174 4.35 -1.69 -28.82
C HIS A 174 3.10 -1.46 -27.97
N ILE A 175 1.91 -1.63 -28.55
CA ILE A 175 0.65 -1.49 -27.81
C ILE A 175 0.45 -2.65 -26.81
N GLN A 176 0.83 -3.87 -27.17
CA GLN A 176 0.81 -5.01 -26.24
C GLN A 176 1.81 -4.84 -25.10
N GLU A 177 3.01 -4.32 -25.37
CA GLU A 177 3.99 -3.96 -24.35
C GLU A 177 3.42 -2.92 -23.37
N LEU A 178 2.77 -1.86 -23.87
CA LEU A 178 2.09 -0.88 -23.02
C LEU A 178 1.02 -1.57 -22.16
N SER A 179 0.13 -2.36 -22.78
CA SER A 179 -0.94 -3.09 -22.09
C SER A 179 -0.41 -3.95 -20.93
N ALA A 180 0.66 -4.70 -21.19
CA ALA A 180 1.30 -5.56 -20.21
C ALA A 180 1.84 -4.76 -19.02
N LYS A 181 2.50 -3.61 -19.28
CA LYS A 181 3.04 -2.75 -18.24
C LYS A 181 1.94 -2.06 -17.42
N LEU A 182 0.90 -1.52 -18.06
CA LEU A 182 -0.24 -0.91 -17.35
C LEU A 182 -0.95 -1.94 -16.46
N THR A 183 -1.20 -3.14 -16.99
CA THR A 183 -1.79 -4.27 -16.26
C THR A 183 -0.92 -4.66 -15.06
N ARG A 184 0.41 -4.74 -15.25
CA ARG A 184 1.34 -5.03 -14.17
C ARG A 184 1.28 -3.97 -13.08
N ASN A 185 1.32 -2.69 -13.42
CA ASN A 185 1.25 -1.59 -12.45
C ASN A 185 -0.05 -1.65 -11.62
N ALA A 186 -1.19 -1.93 -12.25
CA ALA A 186 -2.47 -2.09 -11.54
C ALA A 186 -2.45 -3.28 -10.57
N ARG A 187 -1.88 -4.42 -10.97
CA ARG A 187 -1.74 -5.61 -10.11
C ARG A 187 -0.76 -5.39 -8.97
N ASP A 188 0.35 -4.72 -9.22
CA ASP A 188 1.38 -4.41 -8.23
C ASP A 188 0.82 -3.50 -7.15
N LEU A 189 0.05 -2.48 -7.55
CA LEU A 189 -0.69 -1.62 -6.64
C LEU A 189 -1.68 -2.42 -5.79
N HIS A 190 -2.56 -3.22 -6.40
CA HIS A 190 -3.51 -4.03 -5.64
C HIS A 190 -2.79 -4.91 -4.59
N ARG A 191 -1.70 -5.58 -4.97
CA ARG A 191 -0.89 -6.36 -4.03
C ARG A 191 -0.24 -5.52 -2.93
N GLN A 192 0.13 -4.27 -3.20
CA GLN A 192 0.64 -3.34 -2.19
C GLN A 192 -0.44 -2.96 -1.18
N ILE A 193 -1.64 -2.55 -1.64
CA ILE A 193 -2.77 -2.23 -0.75
C ILE A 193 -3.08 -3.41 0.18
N GLN A 194 -3.17 -4.62 -0.38
CA GLN A 194 -3.40 -5.85 0.37
C GLN A 194 -2.34 -6.08 1.45
N ARG A 195 -1.05 -5.97 1.09
CA ARG A 195 0.06 -6.13 2.04
C ARG A 195 0.03 -5.07 3.15
N ASN A 196 -0.24 -3.81 2.81
CA ASN A 196 -0.31 -2.72 3.78
C ASN A 196 -1.45 -2.92 4.78
N LEU A 197 -2.58 -3.45 4.32
CA LEU A 197 -3.74 -3.74 5.15
C LEU A 197 -3.46 -4.90 6.13
N GLU A 198 -2.81 -5.97 5.66
CA GLU A 198 -2.38 -7.07 6.56
C GLU A 198 -1.33 -6.60 7.56
N GLN A 199 -0.40 -5.71 7.17
CA GLN A 199 0.55 -5.08 8.09
C GLN A 199 -0.16 -4.20 9.12
N LEU A 200 -1.16 -3.42 8.72
CA LEU A 200 -1.99 -2.62 9.63
C LEU A 200 -2.66 -3.53 10.66
N LYS A 201 -3.32 -4.60 10.19
CA LYS A 201 -3.97 -5.61 11.04
C LYS A 201 -3.00 -6.19 12.05
N ALA A 202 -1.84 -6.68 11.60
CA ALA A 202 -0.82 -7.25 12.48
C ALA A 202 -0.30 -6.25 13.51
N LYS A 203 0.05 -5.02 13.09
CA LYS A 203 0.54 -3.97 13.99
C LYS A 203 -0.49 -3.57 15.06
N LEU A 204 -1.77 -3.55 14.70
CA LEU A 204 -2.86 -3.23 15.64
C LEU A 204 -3.15 -4.40 16.60
N SER A 205 -3.10 -5.63 16.12
CA SER A 205 -3.28 -6.83 16.96
C SER A 205 -2.13 -7.03 17.95
N LEU A 206 -0.93 -6.57 17.61
CA LEU A 206 0.25 -6.60 18.49
C LEU A 206 0.25 -5.53 19.58
N TYR A 207 -0.75 -4.64 19.62
CA TYR A 207 -0.86 -3.61 20.64
C TYR A 207 -1.96 -3.96 21.66
N PRO A 208 -1.65 -4.71 22.74
CA PRO A 208 -2.64 -5.15 23.74
C PRO A 208 -3.06 -4.04 24.72
N GLY A 209 -2.71 -2.78 24.47
CA GLY A 209 -2.82 -1.69 25.45
C GLY A 209 -1.63 -1.74 26.41
N GLY A 210 -1.00 -0.59 26.66
CA GLY A 210 0.12 -0.49 27.60
C GLY A 210 -0.31 -1.01 28.98
N ALA A 211 0.05 -2.26 29.26
CA ALA A 211 -0.43 -3.06 30.40
C ALA A 211 0.01 -2.55 31.78
N ALA A 212 0.57 -1.34 31.85
CA ALA A 212 1.07 -0.70 33.07
C ALA A 212 0.52 0.73 33.30
N ALA A 213 -0.40 1.23 32.46
CA ALA A 213 -0.93 2.59 32.57
C ALA A 213 -2.39 2.63 33.06
N PRO A 214 -2.79 3.64 33.88
CA PRO A 214 -4.17 3.80 34.31
C PRO A 214 -5.12 3.92 33.10
N ALA A 215 -6.34 3.38 33.20
CA ALA A 215 -7.23 3.14 32.05
C ALA A 215 -7.50 4.37 31.16
N GLY A 216 -7.58 5.58 31.73
CA GLY A 216 -7.69 6.83 30.95
C GLY A 216 -6.49 7.07 30.03
N ARG A 217 -5.27 6.85 30.53
CA ARG A 217 -4.02 6.94 29.76
C ARG A 217 -3.88 5.78 28.77
N SER A 218 -4.37 4.59 29.11
CA SER A 218 -4.39 3.42 28.22
C SER A 218 -5.31 3.64 27.01
N ARG A 219 -6.50 4.22 27.20
CA ARG A 219 -7.42 4.56 26.10
C ARG A 219 -6.82 5.58 25.14
N GLU A 220 -6.26 6.67 25.67
CA GLU A 220 -5.63 7.69 24.83
C GLU A 220 -4.42 7.14 24.07
N ALA A 221 -3.63 6.28 24.72
CA ALA A 221 -2.51 5.62 24.07
C ALA A 221 -2.98 4.69 22.93
N LEU A 222 -4.04 3.91 23.16
CA LEU A 222 -4.64 3.06 22.13
C LEU A 222 -5.24 3.88 20.98
N ALA A 223 -5.94 4.97 21.28
CA ALA A 223 -6.47 5.86 20.24
C ALA A 223 -5.36 6.51 19.40
N ARG A 224 -4.26 6.95 20.04
CA ARG A 224 -3.07 7.46 19.35
C ARG A 224 -2.42 6.39 18.48
N GLU A 225 -2.35 5.15 18.97
CA GLU A 225 -1.80 4.04 18.22
C GLU A 225 -2.64 3.72 16.98
N VAL A 226 -3.97 3.57 17.15
CA VAL A 226 -4.89 3.37 16.02
C VAL A 226 -4.74 4.49 15.00
N GLN A 227 -4.72 5.75 15.44
CA GLN A 227 -4.54 6.89 14.55
C GLN A 227 -3.21 6.83 13.82
N ARG A 228 -2.10 6.52 14.50
CA ARG A 228 -0.78 6.41 13.88
C ARG A 228 -0.75 5.32 12.82
N ARG A 229 -1.23 4.11 13.14
CA ARG A 229 -1.17 2.96 12.23
C ARG A 229 -2.07 3.13 11.02
N VAL A 230 -3.27 3.65 11.22
CA VAL A 230 -4.19 3.93 10.12
C VAL A 230 -3.68 5.05 9.22
N GLU A 231 -2.99 6.05 9.78
CA GLU A 231 -2.34 7.10 8.99
C GLU A 231 -1.10 6.60 8.24
N GLU A 232 -0.32 5.66 8.82
CA GLU A 232 0.72 4.92 8.09
C GLU A 232 0.11 4.20 6.88
N PHE A 233 -0.96 3.41 7.09
CA PHE A 233 -1.67 2.73 6.00
C PHE A 233 -2.12 3.70 4.90
N ARG A 234 -2.72 4.83 5.26
CA ARG A 234 -3.19 5.85 4.30
C ARG A 234 -2.06 6.49 3.50
N ARG A 235 -0.85 6.58 4.06
CA ARG A 235 0.32 7.18 3.39
C ARG A 235 1.05 6.19 2.50
N ASP A 236 1.03 4.91 2.87
CA ASP A 236 1.77 3.85 2.17
C ASP A 236 0.97 3.22 1.01
N THR A 237 -0.30 3.62 0.84
CA THR A 237 -1.31 3.04 -0.05
C THR A 237 -1.84 4.09 -1.01
#